data_AF-A0A519TYG9-F1
#
_entry.id   AF-A0A519TYG9-F1
#
_cell.length_a   1.000
_cell.length_b   1.000
_cell.length_c   1.000
_cell.angle_alpha   90.00
_cell.angle_beta   90.00
_cell.angle_gamma   90.00
#
_symmetry.space_group_name_H-M   'P 1'
#
loop_
_entity.id
_entity.type
_entity.pdbx_description
1 polymer ?
#
loop_
_entity_poly.entity_id
_entity_poly.type
_entity_poly.pdbx_seq_one_letter_code
_entity_poly.pdbx_strand_id
1 'polypeptide(L)'
;MSLIYVHLSDIHFGQEKGGDVDIHDDVKEQILLDAHEYVGLLNNKKADGVIISGDIAYAGKQHEYQTAGQWLDRLTAAVGCEVTAVQVVPGNHDVDRDKT
;
A
#
# COMPACT_ATOMS: atom_id res chain seq x y z
N MET A 1 0.72 -10.14 -24.88
CA MET A 1 0.60 -10.27 -23.41
C MET A 1 0.31 -8.90 -22.87
N SER A 2 -0.72 -8.75 -22.05
CA SER A 2 -1.02 -7.48 -21.37
C SER A 2 -0.34 -7.46 -20.01
N LEU A 3 0.21 -6.31 -19.63
CA LEU A 3 0.72 -6.09 -18.27
C LEU A 3 -0.40 -5.54 -17.40
N ILE A 4 -0.48 -6.01 -16.16
CA ILE A 4 -1.53 -5.65 -15.20
C ILE A 4 -0.88 -5.18 -13.91
N TYR A 5 -1.25 -3.99 -13.46
CA TYR A 5 -0.71 -3.40 -12.23
C TYR A 5 -1.85 -3.04 -11.30
N VAL A 6 -1.62 -3.27 -10.00
CA VAL A 6 -2.43 -2.64 -8.95
C VAL A 6 -1.80 -1.29 -8.64
N HIS A 7 -2.60 -0.22 -8.74
CA HIS A 7 -2.14 1.16 -8.56
C HIS A 7 -2.90 1.82 -7.43
N LEU A 8 -2.16 2.27 -6.41
CA LEU A 8 -2.70 2.92 -5.22
C LEU A 8 -1.95 4.23 -4.95
N SER A 9 -2.53 5.10 -4.14
CA SER A 9 -1.97 6.38 -3.74
C SER A 9 -2.51 6.77 -2.36
N ASP A 10 -1.79 7.62 -1.64
CA ASP A 10 -2.28 8.34 -0.45
C ASP A 10 -2.83 7.41 0.65
N ILE A 11 -2.05 6.37 1.00
CA ILE A 11 -2.46 5.34 1.98
C ILE A 11 -2.31 5.83 3.42
N HIS A 12 -1.35 6.73 3.68
CA HIS A 12 -1.12 7.41 4.96
C HIS A 12 -1.04 6.50 6.19
N PHE A 13 -0.07 5.58 6.24
CA PHE A 13 0.22 4.81 7.45
C PHE A 13 0.67 5.74 8.60
N GLY A 14 0.06 5.61 9.78
CA GLY A 14 0.41 6.39 10.98
C GLY A 14 -0.58 7.49 11.39
N GLN A 15 -1.68 7.67 10.65
CA GLN A 15 -2.69 8.72 10.91
C GLN A 15 -3.46 8.57 12.24
N GLU A 16 -3.27 7.50 13.01
CA GLU A 16 -4.12 7.11 14.14
C GLU A 16 -3.92 7.92 15.44
N LYS A 17 -3.11 8.98 15.44
CA LYS A 17 -2.84 9.76 16.65
C LYS A 17 -3.89 10.85 16.90
N GLY A 18 -4.85 10.52 17.77
CA GLY A 18 -5.44 11.49 18.69
C GLY A 18 -6.91 11.82 18.50
N GLY A 19 -7.79 10.93 19.00
CA GLY A 19 -9.18 11.22 19.32
C GLY A 19 -10.14 11.20 18.13
N ASP A 20 -11.09 10.26 18.16
CA ASP A 20 -12.29 10.15 17.30
C ASP A 20 -12.09 10.14 15.77
N VAL A 21 -10.92 9.74 15.27
CA VAL A 21 -10.67 9.62 13.82
C VAL A 21 -10.63 8.14 13.41
N ASP A 22 -11.47 7.81 12.43
CA ASP A 22 -11.67 6.48 11.86
C ASP A 22 -10.35 5.76 11.59
N ILE A 23 -10.13 4.65 12.31
CA ILE A 23 -9.04 3.70 12.04
C ILE A 23 -9.34 3.09 10.66
N HIS A 24 -8.70 3.59 9.60
CA HIS A 24 -8.87 3.06 8.23
C HIS A 24 -8.28 1.66 8.03
N ASP A 25 -7.98 0.92 9.11
CA ASP A 25 -7.46 -0.44 8.99
C ASP A 25 -8.49 -1.36 8.34
N ASP A 26 -9.78 -1.15 8.61
CA ASP A 26 -10.86 -1.87 7.94
C ASP A 26 -10.84 -1.65 6.42
N VAL A 27 -10.68 -0.40 5.96
CA VAL A 27 -10.55 -0.05 4.54
C VAL A 27 -9.30 -0.68 3.94
N LYS A 28 -8.16 -0.61 4.63
CA LYS A 28 -6.90 -1.22 4.18
C LYS A 28 -7.03 -2.74 4.04
N GLU A 29 -7.77 -3.41 4.93
CA GLU A 29 -8.07 -4.84 4.79
C GLU A 29 -9.03 -5.13 3.63
N GLN A 30 -10.07 -4.31 3.43
CA GLN A 30 -10.96 -4.47 2.27
C GLN A 30 -10.22 -4.32 0.94
N ILE A 31 -9.25 -3.41 0.83
CA ILE A 31 -8.40 -3.28 -0.36
C ILE A 31 -7.68 -4.59 -0.68
N LEU A 32 -7.17 -5.32 0.33
CA LEU A 32 -6.51 -6.61 0.11
C LEU A 32 -7.48 -7.66 -0.44
N LEU A 33 -8.70 -7.72 0.12
CA LEU A 33 -9.75 -8.65 -0.31
C LEU A 33 -10.21 -8.34 -1.74
N ASP A 34 -10.50 -7.07 -2.02
CA ASP A 34 -10.92 -6.61 -3.34
C ASP A 34 -9.82 -6.89 -4.37
N ALA A 35 -8.57 -6.52 -4.08
CA ALA A 35 -7.45 -6.74 -4.98
C ALA A 35 -7.28 -8.24 -5.30
N HIS A 36 -7.39 -9.12 -4.31
CA HIS A 36 -7.37 -10.57 -4.52
C HIS A 36 -8.56 -11.04 -5.40
N GLU A 37 -9.77 -10.58 -5.12
CA GLU A 37 -10.97 -10.96 -5.88
C GLU A 37 -10.85 -10.52 -7.35
N TYR A 38 -10.56 -9.24 -7.60
CA TYR A 38 -10.43 -8.69 -8.95
C TYR A 38 -9.30 -9.34 -9.74
N VAL A 39 -8.14 -9.57 -9.11
CA VAL A 39 -7.02 -10.26 -9.76
C VAL A 39 -7.38 -11.72 -10.05
N GLY A 40 -8.14 -12.38 -9.19
CA GLY A 40 -8.64 -13.74 -9.38
C GLY A 40 -9.56 -13.92 -10.59
N LEU A 41 -10.21 -12.84 -11.06
CA LEU A 41 -11.03 -12.83 -12.28
C LEU A 41 -10.20 -12.75 -13.58
N LEU A 42 -8.90 -12.45 -13.49
CA LEU A 42 -8.01 -12.33 -14.63
C LEU A 42 -7.54 -13.70 -15.13
N ASN A 43 -7.25 -13.82 -16.43
CA ASN A 43 -6.82 -15.08 -17.05
C ASN A 43 -5.58 -15.70 -16.38
N ASN A 44 -4.62 -14.87 -15.97
CA ASN A 44 -3.37 -15.31 -15.31
C ASN A 44 -3.47 -15.33 -13.78
N LYS A 45 -4.58 -14.85 -13.21
CA LYS A 45 -4.84 -14.75 -11.76
C LYS A 45 -3.71 -14.09 -10.97
N LYS A 46 -3.00 -13.15 -11.59
CA LYS A 46 -1.89 -12.41 -10.99
C LYS A 46 -1.76 -11.02 -11.57
N ALA A 47 -1.23 -10.10 -10.78
CA ALA A 47 -0.66 -8.84 -11.25
C ALA A 47 0.81 -9.01 -11.62
N ASP A 48 1.33 -8.11 -12.46
CA ASP A 48 2.75 -8.01 -12.79
C ASP A 48 3.51 -7.11 -11.81
N GLY A 49 2.80 -6.32 -11.01
CA GLY A 49 3.39 -5.51 -9.94
C GLY A 49 2.39 -4.58 -9.26
N VAL A 50 2.90 -3.86 -8.25
CA VAL A 50 2.17 -2.82 -7.52
C VAL A 50 2.88 -1.49 -7.72
N ILE A 51 2.11 -0.42 -7.94
CA ILE A 51 2.61 0.95 -8.04
C ILE A 51 1.94 1.77 -6.93
N ILE A 52 2.75 2.45 -6.13
CA ILE A 52 2.27 3.39 -5.11
C ILE A 52 2.72 4.80 -5.49
N SER A 53 1.77 5.71 -5.74
CA SER A 53 2.03 7.04 -6.30
C SER A 53 2.00 8.19 -5.28
N GLY A 54 2.51 7.96 -4.07
CA GLY A 54 2.68 9.01 -3.08
C GLY A 54 2.03 8.70 -1.73
N ASP A 55 2.46 9.46 -0.73
CA ASP A 55 1.89 9.55 0.60
C ASP A 55 1.62 8.18 1.24
N ILE A 56 2.70 7.38 1.26
CA ILE A 56 2.71 6.06 1.90
C ILE A 56 2.62 6.25 3.41
N ALA A 57 3.50 7.07 3.97
CA ALA A 57 3.51 7.41 5.38
C ALA A 57 2.75 8.71 5.65
N TYR A 58 2.19 8.85 6.85
CA TYR A 58 1.48 10.06 7.27
C TYR A 58 2.46 11.21 7.61
N ALA A 59 3.61 10.90 8.21
CA ALA A 59 4.61 11.88 8.64
C ALA A 59 6.06 11.44 8.37
N GLY A 60 6.26 10.48 7.47
CA GLY A 60 7.56 9.96 7.05
C GLY A 60 8.31 9.22 8.15
N LYS A 61 7.64 8.79 9.23
CA LYS A 61 8.31 8.18 10.37
C LYS A 61 8.70 6.73 10.06
N GLN A 62 9.82 6.29 10.61
CA GLN A 62 10.32 4.93 10.37
C GLN A 62 9.30 3.84 10.71
N HIS A 63 8.54 3.99 11.81
CA HIS A 63 7.52 3.01 12.20
C HIS A 63 6.33 2.96 11.23
N GLU A 64 6.00 4.09 10.59
CA GLU A 64 4.94 4.15 9.58
C GLU A 64 5.31 3.31 8.35
N TYR A 65 6.58 3.40 7.92
CA TYR A 65 7.09 2.55 6.84
C TYR A 65 7.21 1.07 7.20
N GLN A 66 7.48 0.75 8.48
CA GLN A 66 7.48 -0.64 8.93
C GLN A 66 6.10 -1.26 8.81
N THR A 67 5.06 -0.53 9.25
CA THR A 67 3.66 -0.95 9.08
C THR A 67 3.27 -1.01 7.60
N ALA A 68 3.66 0.01 6.81
CA ALA A 68 3.40 0.04 5.38
C ALA A 68 4.02 -1.17 4.64
N GLY A 69 5.27 -1.51 4.97
CA GLY A 69 5.97 -2.66 4.38
C GLY A 69 5.25 -3.97 4.66
N GLN A 70 4.86 -4.20 5.93
CA GLN A 70 4.10 -5.40 6.30
C GLN A 70 2.75 -5.49 5.57
N TRP A 71 2.09 -4.36 5.34
CA TRP A 71 0.84 -4.33 4.58
C TRP A 71 1.08 -4.57 3.08
N LEU A 72 2.14 -3.99 2.49
CA LEU A 72 2.51 -4.22 1.08
C LEU A 72 2.92 -5.68 0.82
N ASP A 73 3.58 -6.34 1.77
CA ASP A 73 3.87 -7.78 1.68
C ASP A 73 2.58 -8.59 1.56
N ARG A 74 1.54 -8.23 2.32
CA ARG A 74 0.22 -8.87 2.23
C ARG A 74 -0.49 -8.55 0.91
N LEU A 75 -0.36 -7.31 0.41
CA LEU A 75 -0.93 -6.93 -0.89
C LEU A 75 -0.29 -7.72 -2.03
N THR A 76 1.04 -7.80 -2.09
CA THR A 76 1.75 -8.56 -3.15
C THR A 76 1.39 -10.04 -3.12
N ALA A 77 1.26 -10.63 -1.92
CA ALA A 77 0.75 -11.99 -1.76
C ALA A 77 -0.70 -12.16 -2.25
N ALA A 78 -1.59 -11.21 -1.92
CA ALA A 78 -2.99 -11.21 -2.35
C ALA A 78 -3.14 -11.12 -3.89
N VAL A 79 -2.25 -10.37 -4.56
CA VAL A 79 -2.31 -10.16 -6.03
C VAL A 79 -1.38 -11.08 -6.81
N GLY A 80 -0.65 -11.97 -6.13
CA GLY A 80 0.20 -12.98 -6.74
C GLY A 80 1.46 -12.45 -7.45
N CYS A 81 2.01 -11.32 -7.00
CA CYS A 81 3.28 -10.79 -7.50
C CYS A 81 4.39 -10.88 -6.45
N GLU A 82 5.64 -10.76 -6.89
CA GLU A 82 6.81 -10.80 -5.99
C GLU A 82 6.82 -9.57 -5.07
N VAL A 83 7.30 -9.74 -3.83
CA VAL A 83 7.47 -8.62 -2.88
C VAL A 83 8.42 -7.53 -3.42
N THR A 84 9.32 -7.90 -4.35
CA THR A 84 10.22 -6.96 -5.04
C THR A 84 9.58 -6.27 -6.25
N ALA A 85 8.36 -6.65 -6.65
CA ALA A 85 7.62 -6.07 -7.76
C ALA A 85 6.75 -4.88 -7.31
N VAL A 86 7.25 -4.09 -6.35
CA VAL A 86 6.61 -2.89 -5.83
C VAL A 86 7.42 -1.67 -6.26
N GLN A 87 6.77 -0.73 -6.94
CA GLN A 87 7.36 0.55 -7.33
C GLN A 87 6.71 1.66 -6.52
N VAL A 88 7.54 2.54 -5.94
CA VAL A 88 7.08 3.62 -5.06
C VAL A 88 7.54 4.96 -5.59
N VAL A 89 6.65 5.95 -5.55
CA VAL A 89 6.95 7.36 -5.74
C VAL A 89 6.64 8.05 -4.41
N PRO A 90 7.60 8.76 -3.79
CA PRO A 90 7.34 9.43 -2.52
C PRO A 90 6.45 10.66 -2.74
N GLY A 91 5.50 10.88 -1.82
CA GLY A 91 4.69 12.08 -1.75
C GLY A 91 5.26 13.11 -0.75
N ASN A 92 4.50 14.16 -0.47
CA ASN A 92 4.94 15.21 0.44
C ASN A 92 4.87 14.80 1.92
N HIS A 93 4.06 13.80 2.29
CA HIS A 93 3.98 13.27 3.65
C HIS A 93 5.08 12.24 3.96
N ASP A 94 5.78 11.75 2.93
CA ASP A 94 6.80 10.71 3.04
C ASP A 94 8.17 11.17 3.58
N VAL A 95 8.26 12.40 4.09
CA VAL A 95 9.51 12.96 4.61
C VAL A 95 9.37 13.23 6.10
N ASP A 96 10.23 12.60 6.89
CA ASP A 96 10.39 12.92 8.31
C ASP A 96 11.00 14.32 8.46
N ARG A 97 10.14 15.31 8.66
CA ARG A 97 10.56 16.71 8.81
C ARG A 97 11.12 17.05 10.19
N ASP A 98 11.03 16.13 11.16
CA ASP A 98 11.61 16.33 12.50
C ASP A 98 13.05 15.80 12.58
N LYS A 99 13.50 15.00 11.61
CA LYS A 99 14.89 14.58 11.49
C LYS A 99 15.72 15.73 10.92
N THR A 100 16.60 16.26 11.75
CA THR A 100 17.61 17.27 11.41
C THR A 100 18.82 16.63 10.73
#